data_AF-A0A8B7P4G8-F1
#
_entry.id   AF-A0A8B7P4G8-F1
#
_cell.length_a   1.000
_cell.length_b   1.000
_cell.length_c   1.000
_cell.angle_alpha   90.00
_cell.angle_beta   90.00
_cell.angle_gamma   90.00
#
_symmetry.space_group_name_H-M   'P 1'
#
loop_
_entity.id
_entity.type
_entity.pdbx_description
1 polymer ?
#
loop_
_entity_poly.entity_id
_entity_poly.type
_entity_poly.pdbx_seq_one_letter_code
_entity_poly.pdbx_strand_id
1 'polypeptide(L)'
;MPILSRNFVIRLLFFVISEIFLVQALMFPPLPGPDCSDNGDCDTGCCLLLGLHHRTPQGVCQPLPAIGDYCATGERLRDYGGWRVFTHSCPCRAGLECVPEWSRRFVALSVSQDPQCMPANLSVLELHTRGFTRPPVLPPDRSRVPIPRFWPELLTPRPL
;
A
#
# COMPACT_ATOMS: atom_id res chain seq x y z
N MET A 1 53.30 1.57 -10.71
CA MET A 1 51.87 1.33 -10.40
C MET A 1 51.72 1.46 -8.89
N PRO A 2 51.02 2.48 -8.36
CA PRO A 2 50.90 2.66 -6.92
C PRO A 2 49.99 1.60 -6.31
N ILE A 3 50.51 0.81 -5.38
CA ILE A 3 49.75 -0.15 -4.58
C ILE A 3 49.02 0.67 -3.52
N LEU A 4 47.72 0.88 -3.72
CA LEU A 4 46.84 1.47 -2.71
C LEU A 4 46.86 0.55 -1.47
N SER A 5 47.34 1.10 -0.35
CA SER A 5 47.37 0.41 0.93
C SER A 5 45.96 -0.05 1.33
N ARG A 6 45.84 -1.29 1.82
CA ARG A 6 44.58 -1.88 2.32
C ARG A 6 43.84 -0.95 3.29
N ASN A 7 44.59 -0.22 4.11
CA ASN A 7 44.03 0.72 5.09
C ASN A 7 43.39 1.95 4.44
N PHE A 8 43.88 2.39 3.29
CA PHE A 8 43.29 3.49 2.55
C PHE A 8 41.93 3.10 1.96
N VAL A 9 41.84 1.91 1.37
CA VAL A 9 40.58 1.39 0.81
C VAL A 9 39.51 1.25 1.89
N ILE A 10 39.88 0.74 3.08
CA ILE A 10 38.94 0.61 4.20
C ILE A 10 38.43 1.98 4.66
N ARG A 11 39.30 2.99 4.82
CA ARG A 11 38.88 4.34 5.23
C ARG A 11 37.98 5.01 4.21
N LEU A 12 38.27 4.83 2.92
CA LEU A 12 37.43 5.36 1.83
C LEU A 12 36.02 4.73 1.87
N LEU A 13 35.93 3.42 2.10
CA LEU A 13 34.65 2.72 2.22
C LEU A 13 33.82 3.23 3.40
N PHE A 14 34.42 3.39 4.57
CA PHE A 14 33.71 3.94 5.73
C PHE A 14 33.18 5.35 5.49
N PHE A 15 33.98 6.20 4.82
CA PHE A 15 33.56 7.55 4.46
C PHE A 15 32.37 7.54 3.49
N VAL A 16 32.41 6.71 2.44
CA VAL A 16 31.28 6.61 1.49
C VAL A 16 30.02 6.08 2.18
N ILE A 17 30.15 5.07 3.05
CA ILE A 17 29.01 4.52 3.78
C ILE A 17 28.41 5.57 4.73
N SER A 18 29.23 6.31 5.48
CA SER A 18 28.73 7.34 6.40
C SER A 18 27.95 8.44 5.69
N GLU A 19 28.42 8.87 4.51
CA GLU A 19 27.72 9.87 3.69
C GLU A 19 26.36 9.33 3.20
N ILE A 20 26.28 8.06 2.79
CA ILE A 20 25.01 7.44 2.38
C ILE A 20 24.01 7.44 3.54
N PHE A 21 24.44 7.06 4.74
CA PHE A 21 23.57 7.07 5.92
C PHE A 21 23.12 8.48 6.29
N LEU A 22 24.01 9.47 6.20
CA LEU A 22 23.69 10.87 6.47
C LEU A 22 22.65 11.40 5.47
N VAL A 23 22.84 11.12 4.18
CA VAL A 23 21.92 11.53 3.12
C VAL A 23 20.55 10.85 3.26
N GLN A 24 20.51 9.56 3.61
CA GLN A 24 19.24 8.87 3.86
C GLN A 24 18.49 9.45 5.07
N ALA A 25 19.20 9.74 6.17
CA ALA A 25 18.59 10.35 7.36
C ALA A 25 18.01 11.74 7.09
N LEU A 26 18.64 12.51 6.17
CA LEU A 26 18.15 13.82 5.76
C LEU A 26 16.97 13.75 4.76
N MET A 27 16.94 12.74 3.88
CA MET A 27 15.85 12.57 2.91
C MET A 27 14.55 12.07 3.53
N PHE A 28 14.63 11.29 4.61
CA PHE A 28 13.48 10.69 5.27
C PHE A 28 13.47 11.08 6.75
N PRO A 29 13.15 12.34 7.07
CA PRO A 29 13.00 12.74 8.46
C PRO A 29 11.95 11.85 9.15
N PRO A 30 12.16 11.47 10.42
CA PRO A 30 11.16 10.73 11.16
C PRO A 30 9.85 11.51 11.16
N LEU A 31 8.74 10.81 10.91
CA LEU A 31 7.44 11.45 10.92
C LEU A 31 7.16 11.99 12.33
N PRO A 32 6.90 13.30 12.48
CA PRO A 32 6.59 13.87 13.78
C PRO A 32 5.19 13.41 14.23
N GLY A 33 5.06 12.98 15.48
CA GLY A 33 3.76 12.62 16.06
C GLY A 33 3.92 11.81 17.34
N PRO A 34 2.89 11.76 18.20
CA PRO A 34 2.86 10.83 19.32
C PRO A 34 2.75 9.38 18.81
N ASP A 35 3.36 8.47 19.53
CA ASP A 35 3.26 7.03 19.26
C ASP A 35 1.83 6.55 19.44
N CYS A 36 1.40 5.64 18.57
CA CYS A 36 0.06 5.04 18.60
C CYS A 36 0.10 3.58 18.20
N SER A 37 -0.86 2.83 18.69
CA SER A 37 -1.12 1.43 18.32
C SER A 37 -2.39 1.30 17.48
N ASP A 38 -3.36 2.18 17.72
CA ASP A 38 -4.62 2.26 17.00
C ASP A 38 -5.04 3.72 16.76
N ASN A 39 -6.02 3.94 15.88
CA ASN A 39 -6.59 5.25 15.58
C ASN A 39 -7.24 5.90 16.81
N GLY A 40 -7.73 5.09 17.77
CA GLY A 40 -8.31 5.59 19.02
C GLY A 40 -7.30 6.26 19.94
N ASP A 41 -6.00 6.02 19.74
CA ASP A 41 -4.92 6.64 20.51
C ASP A 41 -4.64 8.09 20.05
N CYS A 42 -5.21 8.51 18.91
CA CYS A 42 -4.99 9.82 18.31
C CYS A 42 -6.18 10.76 18.57
N ASP A 43 -5.97 11.87 19.29
CA ASP A 43 -7.00 12.90 19.54
C ASP A 43 -7.60 13.47 18.25
N THR A 44 -6.72 13.69 17.26
CA THR A 44 -7.08 14.13 15.92
C THR A 44 -6.21 13.41 14.92
N GLY A 45 -6.81 12.86 13.86
CA GLY A 45 -6.03 12.21 12.81
C GLY A 45 -6.28 10.71 12.71
N CYS A 46 -5.20 10.01 12.40
CA CYS A 46 -5.14 8.57 12.24
C CYS A 46 -3.77 8.08 12.70
N CYS A 47 -3.68 6.82 13.11
CA CYS A 47 -2.41 6.23 13.47
C CYS A 47 -1.71 5.69 12.21
N LEU A 48 -0.61 6.29 11.74
CA LEU A 48 0.14 5.78 10.59
C LEU A 48 1.12 4.69 11.05
N LEU A 49 0.87 3.44 10.68
CA LEU A 49 1.70 2.32 11.10
C LEU A 49 3.01 2.27 10.31
N LEU A 50 4.12 2.36 11.04
CA LEU A 50 5.47 2.34 10.47
C LEU A 50 6.03 0.92 10.42
N GLY A 51 5.51 0.01 11.24
CA GLY A 51 5.91 -1.39 11.23
C GLY A 51 5.37 -2.20 12.40
N LEU A 52 5.94 -3.38 12.58
CA LEU A 52 5.68 -4.27 13.71
C LEU A 52 6.91 -4.28 14.61
N HIS A 53 6.78 -3.77 15.84
CA HIS A 53 7.81 -3.90 16.86
C HIS A 53 7.37 -4.99 17.83
N HIS A 54 8.15 -6.06 18.03
CA HIS A 54 7.76 -7.18 18.92
C HIS A 54 6.34 -7.76 18.68
N ARG A 55 5.89 -7.80 17.42
CA ARG A 55 4.52 -8.23 17.03
C ARG A 55 3.40 -7.29 17.47
N THR A 56 3.70 -6.13 18.04
CA THR A 56 2.71 -5.08 18.23
C THR A 56 2.78 -4.07 17.09
N PRO A 57 1.64 -3.64 16.56
CA PRO A 57 1.61 -2.56 15.58
C PRO A 57 2.11 -1.28 16.25
N GLN A 58 3.16 -0.68 15.69
CA GLN A 58 3.66 0.62 16.12
C GLN A 58 3.50 1.62 14.98
N GLY A 59 2.94 2.77 15.32
CA GLY A 59 2.73 3.87 14.41
C GLY A 59 2.86 5.21 15.11
N VAL A 60 2.64 6.26 14.33
CA VAL A 60 2.63 7.63 14.81
C VAL A 60 1.34 8.30 14.38
N CYS A 61 0.74 9.12 15.24
CA CYS A 61 -0.46 9.87 14.87
C CYS A 61 -0.10 10.91 13.81
N GLN A 62 -0.80 10.84 12.69
CA GLN A 62 -0.69 11.76 11.56
C GLN A 62 -2.03 12.43 11.30
N PRO A 63 -2.05 13.66 10.75
CA PRO A 63 -3.28 14.30 10.34
C PRO A 63 -3.99 13.49 9.24
N LEU A 64 -5.32 13.57 9.23
CA LEU A 64 -6.12 12.94 8.16
C LEU A 64 -5.78 13.58 6.80
N PRO A 65 -5.56 12.79 5.74
CA PRO A 65 -5.27 13.27 4.39
C PRO A 65 -6.36 14.20 3.86
N ALA A 66 -5.89 15.26 3.17
CA ALA A 66 -6.70 16.27 2.53
C ALA A 66 -6.98 15.93 1.05
N ILE A 67 -7.66 16.82 0.33
CA ILE A 67 -7.99 16.61 -1.08
C ILE A 67 -6.71 16.44 -1.91
N GLY A 68 -6.64 15.38 -2.71
CA GLY A 68 -5.49 15.02 -3.54
C GLY A 68 -4.41 14.20 -2.83
N ASP A 69 -4.48 14.07 -1.50
CA ASP A 69 -3.56 13.21 -0.78
C ASP A 69 -3.90 11.73 -0.97
N TYR A 70 -2.87 10.89 -0.86
CA TYR A 70 -3.03 9.44 -0.92
C TYR A 70 -3.84 8.90 0.27
N CYS A 71 -4.67 7.91 -0.01
CA CYS A 71 -5.52 7.27 0.97
C CYS A 71 -5.54 5.75 0.79
N ALA A 72 -6.11 5.02 1.77
CA ALA A 72 -6.47 3.62 1.58
C ALA A 72 -7.98 3.51 1.39
N THR A 73 -8.40 2.72 0.40
CA THR A 73 -9.80 2.32 0.26
C THR A 73 -10.13 1.21 1.26
N GLY A 74 -11.18 1.34 2.07
CA GLY A 74 -11.73 0.26 2.92
C GLY A 74 -11.25 0.23 4.38
N GLU A 75 -11.58 -0.88 5.06
CA GLU A 75 -11.25 -1.10 6.47
C GLU A 75 -9.75 -1.30 6.68
N ARG A 76 -9.24 -0.66 7.75
CA ARG A 76 -7.82 -0.62 8.15
C ARG A 76 -7.24 -2.00 8.46
N LEU A 77 -8.09 -2.92 8.89
CA LEU A 77 -7.76 -4.31 9.18
C LEU A 77 -8.29 -5.16 8.03
N ARG A 78 -7.39 -5.71 7.19
CA ARG A 78 -7.79 -6.65 6.15
C ARG A 78 -7.37 -8.05 6.53
N ASP A 79 -8.32 -8.99 6.49
CA ASP A 79 -8.00 -10.41 6.57
C ASP A 79 -7.54 -10.91 5.20
N TYR A 80 -6.22 -11.13 5.04
CA TYR A 80 -5.62 -11.77 3.88
C TYR A 80 -5.21 -13.19 4.24
N GLY A 81 -6.02 -14.18 3.82
CA GLY A 81 -5.70 -15.60 4.03
C GLY A 81 -5.57 -16.00 5.51
N GLY A 82 -6.39 -15.41 6.39
CA GLY A 82 -6.35 -15.66 7.84
C GLY A 82 -5.35 -14.79 8.62
N TRP A 83 -4.60 -13.92 7.93
CA TRP A 83 -3.70 -12.96 8.56
C TRP A 83 -4.30 -11.56 8.53
N ARG A 84 -4.29 -10.89 9.69
CA ARG A 84 -4.70 -9.49 9.83
C ARG A 84 -3.57 -8.59 9.34
N VAL A 85 -3.73 -8.01 8.16
CA VAL A 85 -2.80 -7.05 7.57
C VAL A 85 -3.31 -5.65 7.86
N PHE A 86 -2.47 -4.84 8.50
CA PHE A 86 -2.76 -3.44 8.75
C PHE A 86 -2.40 -2.62 7.51
N THR A 87 -3.31 -1.77 7.05
CA THR A 87 -3.00 -0.85 5.95
C THR A 87 -2.14 0.30 6.46
N HIS A 88 -1.03 0.57 5.77
CA HIS A 88 -0.07 1.64 6.09
C HIS A 88 -0.57 3.05 5.75
N SER A 89 -1.85 3.24 5.42
CA SER A 89 -2.39 4.53 5.00
C SER A 89 -3.69 4.87 5.73
N CYS A 90 -3.92 6.18 5.85
CA CYS A 90 -5.03 6.73 6.59
C CYS A 90 -6.29 6.94 5.73
N PRO A 91 -7.48 6.90 6.34
CA PRO A 91 -8.71 7.28 5.65
C PRO A 91 -8.72 8.78 5.40
N CYS A 92 -9.50 9.22 4.42
CA CYS A 92 -9.68 10.64 4.13
C CYS A 92 -10.39 11.38 5.27
N ARG A 93 -10.17 12.70 5.34
CA ARG A 93 -10.96 13.59 6.21
C ARG A 93 -12.46 13.47 5.91
N ALA A 94 -13.29 13.67 6.93
CA ALA A 94 -14.75 13.66 6.78
C ALA A 94 -15.24 14.53 5.61
N GLY A 95 -16.15 13.98 4.79
CA GLY A 95 -16.66 14.62 3.58
C GLY A 95 -15.86 14.34 2.30
N LEU A 96 -14.74 13.61 2.41
CA LEU A 96 -13.95 13.15 1.29
C LEU A 96 -14.09 11.62 1.13
N GLU A 97 -14.02 11.16 -0.11
CA GLU A 97 -13.99 9.75 -0.48
C GLU A 97 -12.62 9.39 -1.04
N CYS A 98 -12.16 8.19 -0.70
CA CYS A 98 -10.93 7.64 -1.27
C CYS A 98 -11.24 6.98 -2.61
N VAL A 99 -10.85 7.62 -3.71
CA VAL A 99 -11.19 7.17 -5.07
C VAL A 99 -9.95 6.63 -5.78
N PRO A 100 -9.95 5.38 -6.28
CA PRO A 100 -8.87 4.87 -7.12
C PRO A 100 -8.91 5.51 -8.51
N GLU A 101 -7.84 6.19 -8.90
CA GLU A 101 -7.70 6.72 -10.26
C GLU A 101 -7.20 5.62 -11.20
N TRP A 102 -8.08 5.16 -12.09
CA TRP A 102 -7.70 4.20 -13.15
C TRP A 102 -7.09 4.96 -14.31
N SER A 103 -5.76 5.15 -14.30
CA SER A 103 -5.10 5.79 -15.43
C SER A 103 -4.92 4.83 -16.60
N ARG A 104 -5.38 5.22 -17.80
CA ARG A 104 -5.10 4.52 -19.06
C ARG A 104 -3.79 4.98 -19.71
N ARG A 105 -2.83 5.50 -18.94
CA ARG A 105 -1.73 6.30 -19.54
C ARG A 105 -0.56 5.51 -20.11
N PHE A 106 -0.44 4.20 -19.89
CA PHE A 106 0.68 3.45 -20.45
C PHE A 106 0.26 2.15 -21.15
N VAL A 107 0.32 2.19 -22.49
CA VAL A 107 0.53 1.00 -23.34
C VAL A 107 -0.43 -0.16 -23.07
N ALA A 108 -1.74 0.04 -23.23
CA ALA A 108 -2.79 -0.98 -23.12
C ALA A 108 -2.85 -1.79 -21.79
N LEU A 109 -2.04 -1.44 -20.79
CA LEU A 109 -2.05 -1.99 -19.44
C LEU A 109 -2.75 -0.98 -18.52
N SER A 110 -3.82 -1.41 -17.88
CA SER A 110 -4.45 -0.63 -16.81
C SER A 110 -3.57 -0.72 -15.57
N VAL A 111 -2.82 0.34 -15.28
CA VAL A 111 -2.11 0.49 -14.00
C VAL A 111 -3.04 1.25 -13.06
N SER A 112 -3.42 0.61 -11.96
CA SER A 112 -4.12 1.28 -10.86
C SER A 112 -3.16 2.32 -10.29
N GLN A 113 -3.51 3.61 -10.37
CA GLN A 113 -2.81 4.60 -9.57
C GLN A 113 -3.23 4.47 -8.11
N ASP A 114 -2.38 4.95 -7.22
CA ASP A 114 -2.69 4.98 -5.79
C ASP A 114 -3.93 5.87 -5.57
N PRO A 115 -4.90 5.42 -4.76
CA PRO A 115 -6.14 6.16 -4.58
C PRO A 115 -5.91 7.46 -3.81
N GLN A 116 -6.67 8.48 -4.18
CA GLN A 116 -6.57 9.83 -3.61
C GLN A 116 -7.89 10.28 -3.00
N CYS A 117 -7.82 11.18 -2.02
CA CYS A 117 -9.00 11.78 -1.41
C CYS A 117 -9.63 12.82 -2.35
N MET A 118 -10.89 12.61 -2.71
CA MET A 118 -11.68 13.50 -3.56
C MET A 118 -12.99 13.88 -2.86
N PRO A 119 -13.61 15.01 -3.20
CA PRO A 119 -14.92 15.37 -2.64
C PRO A 119 -16.01 14.40 -3.13
N ALA A 120 -16.88 13.96 -2.22
CA ALA A 120 -17.91 12.95 -2.47
C ALA A 120 -18.89 13.31 -3.62
N ASN A 121 -19.02 14.60 -3.97
CA ASN A 121 -19.97 15.06 -4.99
C ASN A 121 -19.44 15.00 -6.43
N LEU A 122 -18.13 14.82 -6.64
CA LEU A 122 -17.54 14.75 -7.99
C LEU A 122 -17.41 13.31 -8.52
N SER A 123 -17.41 12.31 -7.63
CA SER A 123 -17.16 10.90 -7.99
C SER A 123 -18.25 10.28 -8.87
N VAL A 124 -19.50 10.77 -8.80
CA VAL A 124 -20.63 10.20 -9.56
C VAL A 124 -20.99 11.01 -10.81
N LEU A 125 -20.88 12.35 -10.78
CA LEU A 125 -21.36 13.19 -11.89
C LEU A 125 -20.34 13.36 -13.02
N GLU A 126 -19.04 13.50 -12.73
CA GLU A 126 -18.01 13.71 -13.76
C GLU A 126 -17.56 12.41 -14.46
N LEU A 127 -17.67 11.25 -13.77
CA LEU A 127 -17.41 9.96 -14.41
C LEU A 127 -18.44 9.65 -15.51
N HIS A 128 -19.67 10.15 -15.36
CA HIS A 128 -20.73 10.02 -16.36
C HIS A 128 -20.70 11.13 -17.42
N THR A 129 -20.38 12.38 -17.07
CA THR A 129 -20.40 13.49 -18.04
C THR A 129 -19.16 13.58 -18.94
N ARG A 130 -18.02 12.94 -18.59
CA ARG A 130 -16.87 12.79 -19.52
C ARG A 130 -17.02 11.64 -20.53
N GLY A 131 -18.25 11.23 -20.85
CA GLY A 131 -18.51 10.37 -22.02
C GLY A 131 -18.06 8.91 -21.86
N PHE A 132 -18.14 8.35 -20.66
CA PHE A 132 -17.92 6.92 -20.45
C PHE A 132 -19.24 6.14 -20.52
N THR A 133 -19.81 6.03 -21.72
CA THR A 133 -20.73 4.93 -22.03
C THR A 133 -19.90 3.64 -22.14
N ARG A 134 -19.52 3.06 -21.00
CA ARG A 134 -19.33 1.60 -20.97
C ARG A 134 -20.74 1.00 -20.96
N PRO A 135 -21.11 0.12 -21.91
CA PRO A 135 -22.31 -0.68 -21.73
C PRO A 135 -22.18 -1.46 -20.40
N PRO A 136 -23.29 -1.71 -19.69
CA PRO A 136 -23.25 -2.55 -18.50
C PRO A 136 -22.59 -3.88 -18.87
N VAL A 137 -21.42 -4.16 -18.28
CA VAL A 137 -20.83 -5.48 -18.35
C VAL A 137 -21.75 -6.35 -17.51
N LEU A 138 -22.67 -7.05 -18.19
CA LEU A 138 -23.46 -8.11 -17.59
C LEU A 138 -22.49 -9.02 -16.82
N PRO A 139 -22.80 -9.38 -15.56
CA PRO A 139 -21.98 -10.31 -14.81
C PRO A 139 -21.77 -11.57 -15.67
N PRO A 140 -20.52 -12.09 -15.77
CA PRO A 140 -20.24 -13.26 -16.58
C PRO A 140 -21.18 -14.39 -16.16
N ASP A 141 -21.91 -14.92 -17.13
CA ASP A 141 -22.84 -16.03 -16.97
C ASP A 141 -22.09 -17.23 -16.35
N ARG A 142 -22.30 -17.43 -15.04
CA ARG A 142 -21.66 -18.50 -14.26
C ARG A 142 -22.12 -19.91 -14.68
N SER A 143 -23.06 -20.04 -15.61
CA SER A 143 -23.57 -21.34 -16.07
C SER A 143 -22.58 -22.13 -16.96
N ARG A 144 -21.45 -21.52 -17.38
CA ARG A 144 -20.47 -22.17 -18.29
C ARG A 144 -19.05 -22.27 -17.76
N VAL A 145 -18.84 -22.35 -16.44
CA VAL A 145 -17.53 -22.76 -15.93
C VAL A 145 -17.46 -24.29 -15.97
N PRO A 146 -16.67 -24.91 -16.87
CA PRO A 146 -16.45 -26.35 -16.83
C PRO A 146 -15.80 -26.70 -15.50
N ILE A 147 -16.47 -27.57 -14.73
CA ILE A 147 -15.93 -28.14 -13.50
C ILE A 147 -14.64 -28.87 -13.88
N PRO A 148 -13.46 -28.47 -13.37
CA PRO A 148 -12.26 -29.26 -13.57
C PRO A 148 -12.47 -30.62 -12.90
N ARG A 149 -12.48 -31.70 -13.70
CA ARG A 149 -12.46 -33.07 -13.20
C ARG A 149 -11.13 -33.27 -12.46
N PHE A 150 -11.17 -33.11 -11.14
CA PHE A 150 -10.09 -33.53 -10.25
C PHE A 150 -9.87 -35.03 -10.43
N TRP A 151 -8.66 -35.39 -10.85
CA TRP A 151 -8.16 -36.77 -10.87
C TRP A 151 -7.87 -37.22 -9.44
N PRO A 152 -8.41 -38.37 -8.97
CA PRO A 152 -8.01 -38.98 -7.71
C PRO A 152 -7.00 -40.10 -7.99
N GLU A 153 -5.75 -39.77 -8.23
CA GLU A 153 -4.68 -40.78 -8.28
C GLU A 153 -3.45 -40.23 -7.58
N LEU A 154 -3.33 -40.48 -6.26
CA LEU A 154 -2.06 -40.59 -5.53
C LEU A 154 -2.35 -40.88 -4.04
N LEU A 155 -2.97 -42.02 -3.79
CA LEU A 155 -2.96 -42.68 -2.48
C LEU A 155 -2.56 -44.14 -2.67
N THR A 156 -1.28 -44.37 -2.96
CA THR A 156 -0.65 -45.68 -2.76
C THR A 156 0.23 -45.62 -1.51
N PRO A 157 -0.10 -46.36 -0.44
CA PRO A 157 0.79 -46.50 0.71
C PRO A 157 1.98 -47.39 0.33
N ARG A 158 3.19 -46.95 0.68
CA ARG A 158 4.40 -47.79 0.59
C ARG A 158 4.34 -48.87 1.68
N PRO A 159 4.61 -50.14 1.38
CA PRO A 159 4.87 -51.14 2.41
C PRO A 159 6.23 -50.88 3.09
N LEU A 160 6.26 -51.21 4.38
CA LEU A 160 7.41 -51.14 5.30
C LEU A 160 8.54 -52.09 4.91
#